data_AF-A0A965DSK9-F1
#
_entry.id   AF-A0A965DSK9-F1
#
_cell.length_a   1.000
_cell.length_b   1.000
_cell.length_c   1.000
_cell.angle_alpha   90.00
_cell.angle_beta   90.00
_cell.angle_gamma   90.00
#
_symmetry.space_group_name_H-M   'P 1'
#
loop_
_entity.id
_entity.type
_entity.pdbx_description
1 polymer ?
#
loop_
_entity_poly.entity_id
_entity_poly.type
_entity_poly.pdbx_seq_one_letter_code
_entity_poly.pdbx_strand_id
1 'polypeptide(L)'
;MSIVIDVNNVGISFKRNRKRNFSVRELLLQQKNTSPKGDFWALRNINFQINEGEAVGLMGANGQGKSTLLRIIAGVLIPDEGTAKVIGGVAPLIELTG
;
A
#
# COMPACT_ATOMS: atom_id res chain seq x y z
N MET A 1 2.94 -28.28 4.50
CA MET A 1 2.93 -26.83 4.81
C MET A 1 1.93 -26.17 3.88
N SER A 2 0.93 -25.51 4.47
CA SER A 2 -0.15 -24.78 3.80
C SER A 2 0.24 -23.29 3.78
N ILE A 3 0.19 -22.65 2.62
CA ILE A 3 0.35 -21.20 2.52
C ILE A 3 -0.90 -20.55 3.11
N VAL A 4 -0.72 -19.56 4.00
CA VAL A 4 -1.83 -18.81 4.63
C VAL A 4 -1.86 -17.34 4.22
N ILE A 5 -0.71 -16.79 3.83
CA ILE A 5 -0.60 -15.45 3.25
C ILE A 5 0.24 -15.56 1.97
N ASP A 6 -0.31 -15.08 0.86
CA ASP A 6 0.36 -15.03 -0.44
C ASP A 6 0.34 -13.61 -0.99
N VAL A 7 1.53 -13.02 -1.13
CA VAL A 7 1.73 -11.66 -1.62
C VAL A 7 2.48 -11.75 -2.95
N ASN A 8 1.82 -11.30 -4.02
CA ASN A 8 2.33 -11.39 -5.39
C ASN A 8 2.35 -10.01 -6.05
N ASN A 9 3.54 -9.54 -6.40
CA ASN A 9 3.85 -8.26 -7.05
C ASN A 9 3.07 -7.06 -6.47
N VAL A 10 2.98 -6.98 -5.14
CA VAL A 10 2.21 -5.91 -4.50
C VAL A 10 2.93 -4.57 -4.67
N GLY A 11 2.20 -3.60 -5.20
CA GLY A 11 2.63 -2.21 -5.32
C GLY A 11 1.52 -1.27 -4.85
N ILE A 12 1.90 -0.19 -4.16
CA ILE A 12 0.98 0.91 -3.89
C ILE A 12 1.69 2.25 -3.89
N SER A 13 1.03 3.22 -4.52
CA SER A 13 1.49 4.58 -4.70
C SER A 13 0.54 5.58 -4.03
N PHE A 14 1.10 6.71 -3.58
CA PHE A 14 0.33 7.80 -2.97
C PHE A 14 0.63 9.11 -3.68
N LYS A 15 -0.41 9.92 -3.89
CA LYS A 15 -0.25 11.26 -4.46
C LYS A 15 0.50 12.17 -3.48
N ARG A 16 1.68 12.65 -3.89
CA ARG A 16 2.53 13.55 -3.11
C ARG A 16 2.06 15.01 -3.25
N ASN A 17 0.76 15.28 -3.03
CA ASN A 17 0.18 16.61 -2.82
C ASN A 17 -1.35 16.51 -2.69
N ARG A 18 -1.90 16.79 -1.50
CA ARG A 18 -3.36 16.78 -1.26
C ARG A 18 -4.01 18.18 -1.17
N LYS A 19 -3.31 19.25 -1.55
CA LYS A 19 -3.88 20.61 -1.57
C LYS A 19 -3.49 21.39 -2.83
N ARG A 20 -4.19 21.11 -3.92
CA ARG A 20 -4.52 22.15 -4.90
C ARG A 20 -6.03 22.07 -5.06
N ASN A 21 -6.73 23.14 -4.65
CA ASN A 21 -8.14 23.31 -4.98
C ASN A 21 -8.20 23.53 -6.49
N PHE A 22 -8.37 22.46 -7.25
CA PHE A 22 -8.56 22.59 -8.69
C PHE A 22 -9.86 23.35 -8.92
N SER A 23 -9.77 24.53 -9.52
CA SER A 23 -10.97 25.27 -9.90
C SER A 23 -11.62 24.56 -11.09
N VAL A 24 -12.95 24.63 -11.23
CA VAL A 24 -13.68 24.07 -12.38
C VAL A 24 -13.11 24.58 -13.71
N ARG A 25 -12.52 25.78 -13.72
CA ARG A 25 -11.82 26.36 -14.86
C ARG A 25 -10.58 25.57 -15.28
N GLU A 26 -9.81 25.04 -14.33
CA GLU A 26 -8.62 24.22 -14.61
C GLU A 26 -8.97 22.82 -15.11
N LEU A 27 -10.17 22.31 -14.80
CA LEU A 27 -10.67 21.05 -15.37
C LEU A 27 -11.09 21.20 -16.83
N LEU A 28 -11.62 22.36 -17.22
CA LEU A 28 -12.13 22.64 -18.57
C LEU A 28 -11.06 23.15 -19.54
N LEU A 29 -10.05 23.86 -19.02
CA LEU A 29 -8.93 24.32 -19.83
C LEU A 29 -7.86 23.22 -19.85
N GLN A 30 -7.60 22.62 -21.02
CA GLN A 30 -6.46 21.71 -21.27
C GLN A 30 -5.08 22.42 -21.17
N GLN A 31 -4.93 23.34 -20.23
CA GLN A 31 -3.71 24.09 -20.01
C GLN A 31 -2.73 23.18 -19.29
N LYS A 32 -1.91 22.47 -20.08
CA LYS A 32 -0.68 21.80 -19.66
C LYS A 32 0.20 22.82 -18.93
N ASN A 33 0.08 22.92 -17.62
CA ASN A 33 1.06 23.64 -16.81
C ASN A 33 1.28 22.96 -15.46
N THR A 34 2.56 22.63 -15.25
CA THR A 34 3.22 22.13 -14.04
C THR A 34 2.99 20.64 -13.76
N SER A 35 4.04 19.87 -14.06
CA SER A 35 4.21 18.46 -13.75
C SER A 35 3.62 18.13 -12.37
N PRO A 36 2.65 17.21 -12.27
CA PRO A 36 2.25 16.71 -10.97
C PRO A 36 3.52 16.19 -10.29
N LYS A 37 3.86 16.73 -9.12
CA LYS A 37 4.90 16.12 -8.28
C LYS A 37 4.46 14.68 -8.09
N GLY A 38 5.22 13.78 -8.73
CA GLY A 38 4.76 12.44 -9.09
C GLY A 38 4.30 11.62 -7.91
N ASP A 39 3.55 10.57 -8.20
CA ASP A 39 3.15 9.59 -7.22
C ASP A 39 4.38 9.04 -6.48
N PHE A 40 4.23 8.86 -5.17
CA PHE A 40 5.23 8.25 -4.31
C PHE A 40 4.88 6.78 -4.11
N TRP A 41 5.73 5.88 -4.58
CA TRP A 41 5.60 4.45 -4.34
C TRP A 41 6.01 4.12 -2.90
N ALA A 42 5.05 3.76 -2.06
CA ALA A 42 5.32 3.31 -0.70
C ALA A 42 5.76 1.85 -0.66
N LEU A 43 5.24 1.03 -1.58
CA LEU A 43 5.63 -0.37 -1.79
C LEU A 43 5.66 -0.62 -3.29
N ARG A 44 6.62 -1.43 -3.76
CA ARG A 44 6.70 -1.82 -5.16
C ARG A 44 7.37 -3.17 -5.30
N ASN A 45 6.80 -4.05 -6.14
CA ASN A 45 7.34 -5.38 -6.42
C ASN A 45 7.55 -6.23 -5.15
N ILE A 46 6.58 -6.20 -4.23
CA ILE A 46 6.65 -7.02 -3.01
C ILE A 46 6.13 -8.42 -3.31
N ASN A 47 6.94 -9.43 -3.02
CA ASN A 47 6.62 -10.84 -3.24
C ASN A 47 7.08 -11.66 -2.04
N PHE A 48 6.18 -12.39 -1.40
CA PHE A 48 6.51 -13.38 -0.37
C PHE A 48 5.31 -14.27 -0.05
N GLN A 49 5.57 -15.40 0.59
CA GLN A 49 4.58 -16.32 1.11
C GLN A 49 4.87 -16.59 2.59
N ILE A 50 3.81 -16.80 3.37
CA ILE A 50 3.90 -17.22 4.77
C ILE A 50 3.11 -18.51 4.92
N ASN A 51 3.75 -19.53 5.48
CA ASN A 51 3.13 -20.81 5.77
C ASN A 51 2.45 -20.81 7.14
N GLU A 52 1.50 -21.72 7.31
CA GLU A 52 0.88 -21.99 8.59
C GLU A 52 1.93 -22.37 9.65
N GLY A 53 1.86 -21.71 10.82
CA GLY A 53 2.80 -21.91 11.92
C GLY A 53 4.09 -21.08 11.84
N GLU A 54 4.32 -20.31 10.77
CA GLU A 54 5.49 -19.44 10.67
C GLU A 54 5.31 -18.14 11.47
N ALA A 55 6.39 -17.74 12.15
CA ALA A 55 6.52 -16.42 12.77
C ALA A 55 7.48 -15.57 11.94
N VAL A 56 7.00 -14.44 11.42
CA VAL A 56 7.76 -13.54 10.55
C VAL A 56 7.88 -12.15 11.17
N GLY A 57 9.11 -11.64 11.26
CA GLY A 57 9.39 -10.27 11.69
C GLY A 57 9.56 -9.32 10.50
N LEU A 58 8.80 -8.21 10.48
CA LEU A 58 8.94 -7.15 9.48
C LEU A 58 9.76 -5.98 10.04
N MET A 59 10.98 -5.79 9.56
CA MET A 59 11.90 -4.76 10.03
C MET A 59 12.22 -3.69 8.96
N GLY A 60 12.67 -2.52 9.41
CA GLY A 60 13.10 -1.42 8.54
C GLY A 60 12.88 -0.06 9.18
N ALA A 61 13.51 0.99 8.64
CA ALA A 61 13.39 2.36 9.16
C ALA A 61 11.96 2.91 9.07
N ASN A 62 11.69 3.99 9.80
CA ASN A 62 10.41 4.70 9.73
C ASN A 62 10.19 5.28 8.33
N GLY A 63 8.96 5.21 7.83
CA GLY A 63 8.61 5.66 6.47
C GLY A 63 8.83 4.65 5.35
N GLN A 64 9.37 3.45 5.62
CA GLN A 64 9.62 2.43 4.57
C GLN A 64 8.42 1.52 4.23
N GLY A 65 7.19 1.96 4.52
CA GLY A 65 5.98 1.23 4.10
C GLY A 65 5.58 0.01 4.93
N LYS A 66 6.21 -0.25 6.09
CA LYS A 66 5.85 -1.40 6.96
C LYS A 66 4.37 -1.42 7.35
N SER A 67 3.87 -0.34 7.93
CA SER A 67 2.46 -0.21 8.31
C SER A 67 1.54 -0.24 7.09
N THR A 68 2.01 0.24 5.93
CA THR A 68 1.30 0.14 4.66
C THR A 68 1.13 -1.33 4.24
N LEU A 69 2.20 -2.14 4.32
CA LEU A 69 2.16 -3.56 3.98
C LEU A 69 1.22 -4.32 4.92
N LEU A 70 1.31 -4.08 6.23
CA LEU A 70 0.42 -4.70 7.22
C LEU A 70 -1.05 -4.32 6.98
N ARG A 71 -1.33 -3.07 6.60
CA ARG A 71 -2.69 -2.62 6.23
C ARG A 71 -3.21 -3.30 4.96
N ILE A 72 -2.34 -3.59 3.98
CA ILE A 72 -2.73 -4.35 2.78
C ILE A 72 -3.08 -5.79 3.16
N ILE A 73 -2.24 -6.46 3.93
CA ILE A 73 -2.51 -7.84 4.40
C ILE A 73 -3.79 -7.89 5.23
N ALA A 74 -4.01 -6.88 6.09
CA ALA A 74 -5.23 -6.73 6.88
C ALA A 74 -6.50 -6.43 6.05
N GLY A 75 -6.39 -6.20 4.74
CA GLY A 75 -7.50 -5.82 3.88
C GLY A 75 -8.01 -4.39 4.09
N VAL A 76 -7.31 -3.56 4.88
CA VAL A 76 -7.66 -2.15 5.14
C VAL A 76 -7.28 -1.24 3.96
N LEU A 77 -6.27 -1.65 3.19
CA LEU A 77 -5.75 -0.90 2.06
C LEU A 77 -5.69 -1.83 0.84
N ILE A 78 -6.19 -1.36 -0.30
CA ILE A 78 -6.16 -2.12 -1.56
C ILE A 78 -4.89 -1.70 -2.32
N PRO A 79 -4.06 -2.65 -2.78
CA PRO A 79 -2.88 -2.31 -3.57
C PRO A 79 -3.27 -1.79 -4.97
N ASP A 80 -2.42 -0.95 -5.55
CA ASP A 80 -2.58 -0.46 -6.93
C ASP A 80 -2.13 -1.52 -7.96
N GLU A 81 -1.17 -2.37 -7.56
CA GLU A 81 -0.62 -3.45 -8.38
C GLU A 81 -0.57 -4.76 -7.59
N GLY A 82 -0.73 -5.88 -8.29
CA GLY A 82 -0.59 -7.22 -7.72
C GLY A 82 -1.73 -7.61 -6.77
N THR A 83 -1.46 -8.60 -5.93
CA THR A 83 -2.46 -9.15 -4.99
C THR A 83 -1.84 -9.56 -3.67
N ALA A 84 -2.53 -9.28 -2.56
CA ALA A 84 -2.28 -9.91 -1.27
C ALA A 84 -3.51 -10.75 -0.89
N LYS A 85 -3.33 -12.06 -0.72
CA LYS A 85 -4.39 -13.00 -0.35
C LYS A 85 -4.12 -13.56 1.03
N VAL A 86 -5.16 -13.59 1.86
CA VAL A 86 -5.16 -14.24 3.17
C VAL A 86 -6.19 -15.35 3.12
N ILE A 87 -5.78 -16.58 3.46
CA ILE A 87 -6.65 -17.76 3.48
C ILE A 87 -7.21 -17.92 4.89
N GLY A 88 -8.54 -17.98 5.00
CA GLY A 88 -9.24 -17.95 6.28
C GLY A 88 -9.56 -16.52 6.71
N GLY A 89 -8.72 -15.93 7.55
CA GLY A 89 -8.89 -14.56 8.02
C GLY A 89 -7.65 -14.03 8.74
N VAL A 90 -7.60 -12.71 8.91
CA VAL A 90 -6.55 -12.02 9.65
C VAL A 90 -7.21 -11.18 10.74
N ALA A 91 -6.66 -11.24 11.95
CA ALA A 91 -7.04 -10.38 13.07
C ALA A 91 -5.89 -9.40 13.33
N PRO A 92 -5.95 -8.18 12.79
CA PRO A 92 -4.89 -7.20 13.00
C PRO A 92 -4.91 -6.75 14.46
N LEU A 93 -3.93 -7.19 15.24
CA LEU A 93 -3.70 -6.68 16.58
C LEU A 93 -2.74 -5.49 16.45
N ILE A 94 -3.29 -4.30 16.18
CA ILE A 94 -2.51 -3.08 16.01
C ILE A 94 -2.95 -2.07 17.07
N GLU A 95 -1.99 -1.49 17.78
CA GLU A 95 -2.21 -0.21 18.45
C GLU A 95 -2.29 0.87 17.37
N LEU A 96 -3.49 1.40 17.12
CA LEU A 96 -3.70 2.55 16.23
C LEU A 96 -3.30 3.83 16.97
N THR A 97 -2.01 4.04 17.21
CA THR A 97 -1.52 5.36 17.61
C THR A 97 -1.54 6.27 16.38
N GLY A 98 -2.39 7.30 16.46
CA GLY A 98 -2.55 8.35 15.45
C GLY A 98 -1.39 9.34 15.45
#